data_AF-A0A958J9A2-F1
#
_entry.id   AF-A0A958J9A2-F1
#
_cell.length_a   1.000
_cell.length_b   1.000
_cell.length_c   1.000
_cell.angle_alpha   90.00
_cell.angle_beta   90.00
_cell.angle_gamma   90.00
#
_symmetry.space_group_name_H-M   'P 1'
#
loop_
_entity.id
_entity.type
_entity.pdbx_description
1 polymer ?
#
loop_
_entity_poly.entity_id
_entity_poly.type
_entity_poly.pdbx_seq_one_letter_code
_entity_poly.pdbx_strand_id
1 'polypeptide(L)'
;GWVQNASRGVLIEVEGTMAALGVFLARIPQEKPAQACLLSVEQVYLDPRGYQQFEIRKSNTAGPKTALILPDIATCPQCLAEINDPANRRFRYPFTNCTHCGPRFSIIEA
;
A
#
# COMPACT_ATOMS: atom_id res chain seq x y z
N GLY A 1 -1.50 -15.77 -6.07
CA GLY A 1 -2.06 -14.44 -6.39
C GLY A 1 -0.95 -13.41 -6.46
N TRP A 2 -1.31 -12.17 -6.70
CA TRP A 2 -0.37 -11.07 -6.75
C TRP A 2 -1.05 -9.72 -6.47
N VAL A 3 -0.24 -8.73 -6.12
CA VAL A 3 -0.65 -7.32 -6.04
C VAL A 3 0.31 -6.45 -6.84
N GLN A 4 -0.20 -5.42 -7.51
CA GLN A 4 0.57 -4.51 -8.35
C GLN A 4 0.04 -3.08 -8.25
N ASN A 5 0.95 -2.12 -8.10
CA ASN A 5 0.62 -0.71 -8.29
C ASN A 5 0.49 -0.42 -9.80
N ALA A 6 -0.69 0.07 -10.19
CA ALA A 6 -1.04 0.47 -11.54
C ALA A 6 -1.28 1.98 -11.64
N SER A 7 -1.38 2.51 -12.85
CA SER A 7 -1.59 3.96 -13.09
C SER A 7 -2.89 4.53 -12.49
N ARG A 8 -3.89 3.68 -12.25
CA ARG A 8 -5.20 4.06 -11.68
C ARG A 8 -5.41 3.62 -10.22
N GLY A 9 -4.45 2.95 -9.59
CA GLY A 9 -4.62 2.42 -8.24
C GLY A 9 -3.88 1.10 -8.04
N VAL A 10 -4.48 0.19 -7.27
CA VAL A 10 -3.88 -1.11 -6.94
C VAL A 10 -4.69 -2.23 -7.60
N LEU A 11 -4.02 -3.10 -8.33
CA LEU A 11 -4.61 -4.31 -8.90
C LEU A 11 -4.20 -5.52 -8.06
N ILE A 12 -5.18 -6.39 -7.78
CA ILE A 12 -5.00 -7.58 -6.95
C ILE A 12 -5.66 -8.76 -7.67
N GLU A 13 -4.93 -9.86 -7.79
CA GLU A 13 -5.47 -11.16 -8.20
C GLU A 13 -5.21 -12.16 -7.09
N VAL A 14 -6.27 -12.71 -6.51
CA VAL A 14 -6.21 -13.71 -5.43
C VAL A 14 -7.00 -14.93 -5.84
N GLU A 15 -6.51 -16.10 -5.45
CA GLU A 15 -7.12 -17.39 -5.75
C GLU A 15 -7.28 -18.15 -4.44
N GLY A 16 -8.44 -18.77 -4.25
CA GLY A 16 -8.78 -19.46 -3.01
C GLY A 16 -10.24 -19.89 -3.00
N THR A 17 -10.67 -20.43 -1.86
CA THR A 17 -12.08 -20.79 -1.66
C THR A 17 -12.97 -19.54 -1.61
N MET A 18 -14.24 -19.67 -2.00
CA MET A 18 -15.19 -18.54 -1.93
C MET A 18 -15.30 -17.93 -0.53
N ALA A 19 -15.19 -18.75 0.52
CA ALA A 19 -15.18 -18.27 1.90
C ALA A 19 -13.95 -17.40 2.21
N ALA A 20 -12.76 -17.86 1.80
CA ALA A 20 -11.52 -17.11 2.00
C ALA A 20 -11.51 -15.79 1.18
N LEU A 21 -12.02 -15.83 -0.06
CA LEU A 21 -12.17 -14.65 -0.89
C LEU A 21 -13.15 -13.64 -0.28
N GLY A 22 -14.28 -14.11 0.26
CA GLY A 22 -15.24 -13.26 0.97
C GLY A 22 -14.63 -12.55 2.18
N VAL A 23 -13.85 -13.27 2.99
CA VAL A 23 -13.13 -12.68 4.13
C VAL A 23 -12.09 -11.66 3.65
N PHE A 24 -11.32 -12.00 2.61
CA PHE A 24 -10.31 -11.09 2.06
C PHE A 24 -10.93 -9.77 1.60
N LEU A 25 -12.01 -9.83 0.82
CA LEU A 25 -12.73 -8.65 0.33
C LEU A 25 -13.31 -7.80 1.46
N ALA A 26 -13.87 -8.43 2.49
CA ALA A 26 -14.41 -7.72 3.65
C ALA A 26 -13.33 -7.00 4.48
N ARG A 27 -12.12 -7.58 4.57
CA ARG A 27 -11.01 -7.02 5.33
C ARG A 27 -10.35 -5.82 4.67
N ILE A 28 -10.34 -5.70 3.34
CA ILE A 28 -9.72 -4.57 2.62
C ILE A 28 -10.20 -3.20 3.16
N PRO A 29 -11.51 -2.87 3.20
CA PRO A 29 -11.95 -1.57 3.69
C PRO A 29 -11.80 -1.42 5.22
N GLN A 30 -11.84 -2.52 5.98
CA GLN A 30 -11.78 -2.51 7.45
C GLN A 30 -10.36 -2.35 7.99
N GLU A 31 -9.38 -2.97 7.33
CA GLU A 31 -7.99 -3.06 7.76
C GLU A 31 -7.05 -2.22 6.89
N LYS A 32 -7.61 -1.36 6.01
CA LYS A 32 -6.80 -0.44 5.20
C LYS A 32 -5.92 0.43 6.11
N PRO A 33 -4.71 0.82 5.65
CA PRO A 33 -3.90 1.79 6.38
C PRO A 33 -4.69 3.07 6.68
N ALA A 34 -4.44 3.69 7.84
CA ALA A 34 -5.18 4.87 8.29
C ALA A 34 -5.19 6.01 7.27
N GLN A 35 -4.06 6.19 6.56
CA GLN A 35 -3.86 7.23 5.56
C GLN A 35 -4.44 6.86 4.18
N ALA A 36 -4.86 5.61 3.95
CA ALA A 36 -5.40 5.18 2.67
C ALA A 36 -6.85 5.69 2.50
N CYS A 37 -7.10 6.41 1.40
CA CYS A 37 -8.44 6.78 0.98
C CYS A 37 -8.89 5.82 -0.12
N LEU A 38 -9.92 5.02 0.17
CA LEU A 38 -10.47 4.05 -0.76
C LEU A 38 -11.71 4.66 -1.43
N LEU A 39 -11.59 5.02 -2.71
CA LEU A 39 -12.69 5.62 -3.47
C LEU A 39 -13.68 4.56 -3.98
N SER A 40 -13.16 3.45 -4.49
CA SER A 40 -13.96 2.34 -5.01
C SER A 40 -13.19 1.03 -4.90
N VAL A 41 -13.95 -0.07 -4.90
CA VAL A 41 -13.44 -1.44 -5.02
C VAL A 41 -14.26 -2.12 -6.10
N GLU A 42 -13.58 -2.61 -7.14
CA GLU A 42 -14.18 -3.38 -8.22
C GLU A 42 -13.64 -4.80 -8.16
N GLN A 43 -14.52 -5.79 -8.28
CA GLN A 43 -14.16 -7.20 -8.20
C GLN A 43 -14.81 -7.98 -9.35
N VAL A 44 -14.06 -8.93 -9.89
CA VAL A 44 -14.51 -9.86 -10.92
C VAL A 44 -13.98 -11.25 -10.55
N TYR A 45 -14.82 -12.28 -10.72
CA TYR A 45 -14.40 -13.67 -10.54
C TYR A 45 -13.79 -14.21 -11.84
N LEU A 46 -12.66 -14.90 -11.72
CA LEU A 46 -11.90 -15.48 -12.81
C LEU A 46 -11.70 -16.97 -12.58
N ASP A 47 -11.38 -17.70 -13.64
CA ASP A 47 -11.00 -19.11 -13.53
C ASP A 47 -9.68 -19.25 -12.75
N PRO A 48 -9.55 -20.28 -11.89
CA PRO A 48 -8.34 -20.53 -11.13
C PRO A 48 -7.13 -20.73 -12.06
N ARG A 49 -6.00 -20.09 -11.73
CA ARG A 49 -4.74 -20.22 -12.46
C ARG A 49 -3.75 -21.16 -11.79
N GLY A 50 -4.06 -21.64 -10.59
CA GLY A 50 -3.22 -22.56 -9.82
C GLY A 50 -2.07 -21.87 -9.10
N TYR A 51 -2.25 -20.62 -8.66
CA TYR A 51 -1.19 -19.90 -7.95
C TYR A 51 -0.79 -20.57 -6.63
N GLN A 52 0.49 -20.90 -6.48
CA GLN A 52 1.03 -21.54 -5.27
C GLN A 52 1.45 -20.54 -4.18
N GLN A 53 1.65 -19.27 -4.54
CA GLN A 53 2.13 -18.23 -3.65
C GLN A 53 1.50 -16.87 -3.95
N PHE A 54 1.74 -15.91 -3.06
CA PHE A 54 1.32 -14.52 -3.22
C PHE A 54 2.53 -13.60 -3.34
N GLU A 55 2.56 -12.76 -4.38
CA GLU A 55 3.71 -11.92 -4.71
C GLU A 55 3.34 -10.44 -4.86
N ILE A 56 4.25 -9.56 -4.43
CA ILE A 56 4.18 -8.12 -4.73
C ILE A 56 4.94 -7.89 -6.04
N ARG A 57 4.22 -7.64 -7.14
CA ARG A 57 4.80 -7.45 -8.47
C ARG A 57 5.34 -6.04 -8.65
N LYS A 58 6.31 -5.89 -9.57
CA LYS A 58 6.81 -4.58 -10.00
C LYS A 58 5.66 -3.70 -10.49
N SER A 59 5.66 -2.43 -10.09
CA SER A 59 4.68 -1.45 -10.55
C SER A 59 4.62 -1.40 -12.07
N ASN A 60 3.41 -1.30 -12.62
CA ASN A 60 3.18 -1.04 -14.04
C ASN A 60 2.30 0.19 -14.20
N THR A 61 2.93 1.32 -14.48
CA THR A 61 2.25 2.61 -14.60
C THR A 61 2.05 3.01 -16.06
N ALA A 62 1.89 2.06 -16.98
CA ALA A 62 1.53 2.38 -18.35
C ALA A 62 0.20 3.15 -18.39
N GLY A 63 0.18 4.29 -19.09
CA GLY A 63 -0.99 5.17 -19.20
C GLY A 63 -1.03 6.31 -18.18
N PRO A 64 -2.07 7.17 -18.23
CA PRO A 64 -2.16 8.37 -17.41
C PRO A 64 -2.24 8.05 -15.92
N LYS A 65 -1.31 8.62 -15.13
CA LYS A 65 -1.29 8.52 -13.67
C LYS A 65 -2.49 9.28 -13.10
N THR A 66 -3.48 8.54 -12.61
CA THR A 66 -4.71 9.09 -11.99
C THR A 66 -4.87 8.63 -10.55
N ALA A 67 -3.96 7.79 -10.05
CA ALA A 67 -3.92 7.43 -8.64
C ALA A 67 -3.71 8.69 -7.78
N LEU A 68 -4.57 8.87 -6.77
CA LEU A 68 -4.45 9.95 -5.81
C LEU A 68 -3.12 9.85 -5.06
N ILE A 69 -2.34 10.94 -5.12
CA ILE A 69 -1.12 11.08 -4.33
C ILE A 69 -1.51 11.64 -2.97
N LEU A 70 -1.05 10.98 -1.91
CA LEU A 70 -1.27 11.47 -0.55
C LEU A 70 -0.55 12.82 -0.32
N PRO A 71 -1.12 13.71 0.49
CA PRO A 71 -0.40 14.90 0.93
C PRO A 71 0.83 14.51 1.76
N ASP A 72 1.70 15.49 2.01
CA ASP A 72 2.80 15.33 2.95
C ASP A 72 2.25 15.20 4.38
N ILE A 73 2.79 14.26 5.16
CA ILE A 73 2.29 13.92 6.50
C ILE A 73 3.41 14.13 7.53
N ALA A 74 3.10 14.80 8.63
CA ALA A 74 4.04 15.01 9.73
C ALA A 74 4.55 13.69 10.32
N THR A 75 5.78 13.68 10.86
CA THR A 75 6.42 12.50 11.45
C THR A 75 5.53 11.84 12.51
N CYS A 76 5.30 10.53 12.38
CA CYS A 76 4.45 9.80 13.31
C CYS A 76 5.18 9.50 14.64
N PRO A 77 4.43 9.16 15.73
CA PRO A 77 5.03 8.86 17.03
C PRO A 77 6.06 7.73 17.00
N GLN A 78 5.86 6.72 16.15
CA GLN A 78 6.80 5.60 16.00
C GLN A 78 8.14 6.07 15.42
N CYS A 79 8.11 6.84 14.32
CA CYS A 79 9.33 7.41 13.76
C CYS A 79 10.00 8.37 14.75
N LEU A 80 9.23 9.17 15.50
CA LEU A 80 9.79 10.04 16.53
C LEU A 80 10.53 9.26 17.63
N ALA A 81 9.99 8.11 18.05
CA ALA A 81 10.66 7.23 19.01
C ALA A 81 11.97 6.67 18.44
N GLU A 82 12.00 6.23 17.19
CA GLU A 82 13.21 5.72 16.53
C GLU A 82 14.32 6.78 16.43
N ILE A 83 13.97 8.04 16.16
CA ILE A 83 14.96 9.12 16.02
C ILE A 83 15.53 9.51 17.39
N ASN A 84 14.77 9.31 18.48
CA ASN A 84 15.16 9.64 19.84
C ASN A 84 15.86 8.50 20.60
N ASP A 85 15.86 7.27 20.07
CA ASP A 85 16.47 6.09 20.69
C ASP A 85 17.97 5.96 20.29
N PRO A 86 18.92 6.11 21.23
CA PRO A 86 20.35 6.00 20.96
C PRO A 86 20.81 4.62 20.47
N ALA A 87 20.05 3.56 20.76
CA ALA A 87 20.36 2.20 20.31
C ALA A 87 19.82 1.93 18.90
N ASN A 88 18.96 2.81 18.38
CA ASN A 88 18.38 2.65 17.05
C ASN A 88 19.37 3.13 15.98
N ARG A 89 19.48 2.38 14.88
CA ARG A 89 20.28 2.77 13.71
C ARG A 89 19.88 4.13 13.10
N ARG A 90 18.68 4.61 13.40
CA ARG A 90 18.11 5.88 12.94
C ARG A 90 18.22 6.99 13.98
N PHE A 91 18.97 6.80 15.07
CA PHE A 91 19.19 7.83 16.08
C PHE A 91 19.65 9.14 15.43
N ARG A 92 18.88 10.22 15.64
CA ARG A 92 19.10 11.55 15.05
C ARG A 92 19.13 11.61 13.51
N TYR A 93 18.60 10.61 12.81
CA TYR A 93 18.53 10.65 11.34
C TYR A 93 17.37 11.55 10.88
N PRO A 94 17.66 12.68 10.20
CA PRO A 94 16.67 13.74 9.95
C PRO A 94 15.60 13.38 8.89
N PHE A 95 15.86 12.38 8.05
CA PHE A 95 14.95 11.97 6.97
C PHE A 95 14.14 10.71 7.29
N THR A 96 14.05 10.34 8.57
CA THR A 96 13.28 9.17 9.02
C THR A 96 11.80 9.33 8.67
N ASN A 97 11.27 8.40 7.89
CA ASN A 97 9.85 8.30 7.57
C ASN A 97 9.43 6.82 7.47
N CYS A 98 8.13 6.56 7.50
CA CYS A 98 7.55 5.24 7.30
C CYS A 98 6.38 5.32 6.32
N THR A 99 5.65 4.22 6.10
CA THR A 99 4.45 4.22 5.23
C THR A 99 3.34 5.16 5.72
N HIS A 100 3.33 5.53 7.00
CA HIS A 100 2.32 6.39 7.62
C HIS A 100 2.67 7.88 7.69
N CYS A 101 3.91 8.28 7.38
CA CYS A 101 4.34 9.69 7.49
C CYS A 101 5.44 10.07 6.49
N GLY A 102 5.84 11.34 6.51
CA GLY A 102 6.88 11.92 5.68
C GLY A 102 6.35 12.57 4.41
N PRO A 103 7.26 13.15 3.59
CA PRO A 103 6.90 13.74 2.32
C PRO A 103 6.37 12.67 1.35
N ARG A 104 5.40 13.06 0.54
CA ARG A 104 4.74 12.29 -0.51
C ARG A 104 4.59 13.19 -1.73
N PHE A 105 3.58 14.04 -1.74
CA PHE A 105 3.30 14.94 -2.85
C PHE A 105 4.50 15.81 -3.25
N SER A 106 5.24 16.34 -2.28
CA SER A 106 6.37 17.24 -2.57
C SER A 106 7.59 16.59 -3.24
N ILE A 107 7.68 15.26 -3.27
CA ILE A 107 8.85 14.52 -3.77
C ILE A 107 8.54 13.54 -4.90
N ILE A 108 7.28 13.45 -5.34
CA ILE A 108 6.88 12.56 -6.42
C ILE A 108 7.05 13.28 -7.76
N GLU A 109 7.86 12.69 -8.64
CA GLU A 109 8.00 13.09 -10.04
C GLU A 109 7.03 12.26 -10.92
N ALA A 110 6.23 12.93 -11.73
CA ALA A 110 5.20 12.32 -12.58
C ALA A 110 5.77 11.88 -13.93
#